data_AF-A0A9Q9F8I6-F1
#
_entry.id   AF-A0A9Q9F8I6-F1
#
_cell.length_a   1.000
_cell.length_b   1.000
_cell.length_c   1.000
_cell.angle_alpha   90.00
_cell.angle_beta   90.00
_cell.angle_gamma   90.00
#
_symmetry.space_group_name_H-M   'P 1'
#
loop_
_entity.id
_entity.type
_entity.pdbx_description
1 polymer ?
#
loop_
_entity_poly.entity_id
_entity_poly.type
_entity_poly.pdbx_seq_one_letter_code
_entity_poly.pdbx_strand_id
1 'polypeptide(L)'
;MSECEYCKSRNMLPLSGKYYCEECEIYYIYKDKKQEYSNLPIEDVNQMCVRDHLCRRCKSKYSEKKTIACTTFREYFRRLPLCEKCKKSNEKSIKNAFFRNFILYKMYGRVFSVLSIILYTTWFYLMGNTILYKVAMVNIIAYKKKGLRLYRCLLDSILVTVLGLWNWSSIPFYMYCLASMIYSKRWYYKVPVNLDSPPQNILEYLEQLNIGKRKCRKT
;
A
#
# COMPACT_ATOMS: atom_id res chain seq x y z
N MET A 1 -7.32 -3.64 -24.33
CA MET A 1 -6.96 -2.58 -23.36
C MET A 1 -6.03 -3.17 -22.33
N SER A 2 -4.81 -2.65 -22.22
CA SER A 2 -3.81 -3.12 -21.27
C SER A 2 -4.13 -2.59 -19.87
N GLU A 3 -4.70 -3.43 -19.01
CA GLU A 3 -4.84 -3.15 -17.58
C GLU A 3 -3.46 -3.27 -16.92
N CYS A 4 -3.11 -2.35 -16.01
CA CYS A 4 -1.85 -2.43 -15.27
C CYS A 4 -1.86 -3.67 -14.35
N GLU A 5 -0.88 -4.57 -14.45
CA GLU A 5 -0.83 -5.79 -13.64
C GLU A 5 -0.76 -5.52 -12.13
N TYR A 6 -0.20 -4.37 -11.74
CA TYR A 6 0.14 -4.02 -10.35
C TYR A 6 -0.96 -3.25 -9.60
N CYS A 7 -1.55 -2.24 -10.23
CA CYS A 7 -2.68 -1.49 -9.64
C CYS A 7 -4.03 -1.87 -10.25
N LYS A 8 -4.03 -2.65 -11.34
CA LYS A 8 -5.21 -3.05 -12.08
C LYS A 8 -6.01 -1.83 -12.57
N SER A 9 -5.35 -0.70 -12.81
CA SER A 9 -5.96 0.47 -13.45
C SER A 9 -6.09 0.22 -14.95
N ARG A 10 -7.18 0.72 -15.52
CA ARG A 10 -7.38 0.77 -16.98
C ARG A 10 -6.82 2.05 -17.61
N ASN A 11 -6.39 3.01 -16.77
CA ASN A 11 -5.80 4.27 -17.20
C ASN A 11 -4.30 4.07 -17.47
N MET A 12 -4.01 3.42 -18.60
CA MET A 12 -2.66 3.25 -19.12
C MET A 12 -2.51 4.03 -20.41
N LEU A 13 -1.59 5.00 -20.42
CA LEU A 13 -1.28 5.83 -21.58
C LEU A 13 -0.18 5.16 -22.41
N PRO A 14 -0.43 4.83 -23.69
CA PRO A 14 0.61 4.34 -24.58
C PRO A 14 1.55 5.47 -24.99
N LEU A 15 2.86 5.25 -24.90
CA LEU A 15 3.92 6.19 -25.26
C LEU A 15 5.02 5.43 -26.00
N SER A 16 5.09 5.55 -27.33
CA SER A 16 6.16 5.02 -28.22
C SER A 16 6.94 3.81 -27.68
N GLY A 17 6.28 2.64 -27.61
CA GLY A 17 6.88 1.38 -27.14
C GLY A 17 6.84 1.13 -25.62
N LYS A 18 6.32 2.08 -24.84
CA LYS A 18 6.10 2.00 -23.38
C LYS A 18 4.63 2.30 -23.04
N TYR A 19 4.24 1.93 -21.82
CA TYR A 19 2.92 2.22 -21.25
C TYR A 19 3.11 2.90 -19.90
N TYR A 20 2.55 4.09 -19.74
CA TYR A 20 2.56 4.81 -18.49
C TYR A 20 1.27 4.56 -17.71
N CYS A 21 1.37 4.15 -16.45
CA CYS A 21 0.21 4.04 -15.58
C CYS A 21 0.12 5.29 -14.71
N GLU A 22 -0.93 6.10 -14.90
CA GLU A 22 -1.14 7.33 -14.12
C GLU A 22 -1.30 7.07 -12.63
N GLU A 23 -1.92 5.93 -12.26
CA GLU A 23 -2.13 5.54 -10.87
C GLU A 23 -0.83 5.08 -10.17
N CYS A 24 0.09 4.46 -10.92
CA CYS A 24 1.37 4.03 -10.36
C CYS A 24 2.49 5.06 -10.53
N GLU A 25 2.31 6.02 -11.43
CA GLU A 25 3.34 6.95 -11.90
C GLU A 25 4.59 6.22 -12.46
N ILE A 26 4.39 5.09 -13.15
CA ILE A 26 5.47 4.20 -13.62
C ILE A 26 5.30 3.86 -15.10
N TYR A 27 6.42 3.75 -15.80
CA TYR A 27 6.53 3.29 -17.18
C TYR A 27 6.81 1.79 -17.25
N TYR A 28 6.03 1.11 -18.08
CA TYR A 28 6.10 -0.32 -18.32
C TYR A 28 6.35 -0.62 -19.79
N ILE A 29 6.95 -1.77 -20.06
CA ILE A 29 7.05 -2.38 -21.39
C ILE A 29 6.36 -3.74 -21.35
N TYR A 30 5.85 -4.20 -22.49
CA TYR A 30 5.35 -5.56 -22.61
C TYR A 30 6.42 -6.42 -23.26
N LYS A 31 6.85 -7.46 -22.55
CA LYS A 31 7.78 -8.48 -23.04
C LYS A 31 7.16 -9.85 -22.79
N ASP A 32 7.08 -10.70 -23.81
CA ASP A 32 6.49 -12.04 -23.72
C ASP A 32 5.08 -12.08 -23.07
N LYS A 33 4.21 -11.12 -23.45
CA LYS A 33 2.86 -10.93 -22.90
C LYS A 33 2.79 -10.61 -21.40
N LYS A 34 3.93 -10.28 -20.76
CA LYS A 34 4.01 -9.82 -19.37
C LYS A 34 4.39 -8.36 -19.30
N GLN A 35 3.87 -7.65 -18.31
CA GLN A 35 4.21 -6.26 -18.05
C GLN A 35 5.50 -6.15 -17.21
N GLU A 36 6.59 -5.73 -17.85
CA GLU A 36 7.89 -5.48 -17.22
C GLU A 36 8.13 -3.97 -17.01
N TYR A 37 8.97 -3.62 -16.03
CA TYR A 37 9.32 -2.23 -15.76
C TYR A 37 10.32 -1.73 -16.80
N SER A 38 10.07 -0.55 -17.37
CA SER A 38 11.03 0.07 -18.27
C SER A 38 11.96 1.01 -17.50
N ASN A 39 11.40 2.04 -16.87
CA ASN A 39 12.16 3.07 -16.15
C ASN A 39 11.41 3.42 -14.86
N LEU A 40 12.10 3.39 -13.71
CA LEU A 40 11.63 4.05 -12.50
C LEU A 40 11.98 5.54 -12.61
N PRO A 41 11.15 6.47 -12.11
CA PRO A 41 11.46 7.90 -12.05
C PRO A 41 12.50 8.16 -10.96
N ILE A 42 13.71 7.64 -11.17
CA ILE A 42 14.87 7.85 -10.29
C ILE A 42 15.63 9.05 -10.84
N GLU A 43 15.72 10.09 -10.04
CA GLU A 43 16.54 11.27 -10.34
C GLU A 43 17.97 11.03 -9.83
N ASP A 44 19.00 11.56 -10.49
CA ASP A 44 20.34 11.51 -9.94
C ASP A 44 20.43 12.39 -8.68
N VAL A 45 20.84 11.77 -7.56
CA VAL A 45 21.02 12.47 -6.29
C VAL A 45 22.31 11.99 -5.64
N ASN A 46 23.16 12.92 -5.20
CA ASN A 46 24.41 12.64 -4.48
C ASN A 46 24.18 12.11 -3.04
N GLN A 47 22.95 11.80 -2.66
CA GLN A 47 22.56 11.42 -1.32
C GLN A 47 22.27 9.92 -1.24
N MET A 48 23.10 9.19 -0.50
CA MET A 48 22.94 7.73 -0.33
C MET A 48 21.86 7.35 0.69
N CYS A 49 21.67 8.13 1.76
CA CYS A 49 20.73 7.82 2.84
C CYS A 49 19.85 9.02 3.21
N VAL A 50 18.55 8.80 3.37
CA VAL A 50 17.61 9.85 3.78
C VAL A 50 17.89 10.25 5.23
N ARG A 51 18.17 9.28 6.10
CA ARG A 51 18.37 9.48 7.55
C ARG A 51 19.39 10.58 7.87
N ASP A 52 20.52 10.61 7.18
CA ASP A 52 21.65 11.46 7.58
C ASP A 52 21.37 12.95 7.45
N HIS A 53 20.48 13.31 6.53
CA HIS A 53 20.09 14.68 6.21
C HIS A 53 18.78 15.11 6.89
N LEU A 54 18.32 14.36 7.90
CA LEU A 54 17.18 14.72 8.74
C LEU A 54 17.63 15.49 9.98
N CYS A 55 16.78 16.39 10.49
CA CYS A 55 16.99 17.00 11.79
C CYS A 55 16.85 15.95 12.92
N ARG A 56 17.41 16.22 14.11
CA ARG A 56 17.42 15.28 15.25
C ARG A 56 16.03 14.73 15.60
N ARG A 57 14.99 15.58 15.59
CA ARG A 57 13.59 15.17 15.84
C ARG A 57 13.06 14.22 14.77
N CYS A 58 13.36 14.51 13.50
CA CYS A 58 12.95 13.68 12.37
C CYS A 58 13.71 12.35 12.31
N LYS A 59 15.01 12.34 12.67
CA LYS A 59 15.82 11.10 12.77
C LYS A 59 15.18 10.09 13.73
N SER A 60 14.69 10.54 14.88
CA SER A 60 14.00 9.68 15.85
C SER A 60 12.75 9.04 15.23
N LYS A 61 11.84 9.85 14.67
CA LYS A 61 10.60 9.37 14.05
C LYS A 61 10.85 8.47 12.84
N TYR A 62 11.90 8.77 12.08
CA TYR A 62 12.30 8.00 10.91
C TYR A 62 12.83 6.60 11.28
N SER A 63 13.47 6.47 12.44
CA SER A 63 14.03 5.20 12.90
C SER A 63 12.98 4.24 13.50
N GLU A 64 11.75 4.70 13.71
CA GLU A 64 10.67 3.87 14.24
C GLU A 64 10.23 2.80 13.21
N LYS A 65 9.94 1.58 13.68
CA LYS A 65 9.40 0.47 12.86
C LYS A 65 7.91 0.68 12.53
N LYS A 66 7.56 1.88 12.06
CA LYS A 66 6.19 2.24 11.63
C LYS A 66 6.04 2.11 10.13
N THR A 67 4.83 1.81 9.70
CA THR A 67 4.45 1.77 8.28
C THR A 67 3.29 2.71 8.01
N ILE A 68 3.27 3.30 6.83
CA ILE A 68 2.21 4.17 6.34
C ILE A 68 1.44 3.40 5.26
N ALA A 69 0.12 3.31 5.41
CA ALA A 69 -0.75 2.85 4.34
C ALA A 69 -1.00 4.00 3.34
N CYS A 70 -0.78 3.76 2.06
CA CYS A 70 -0.93 4.73 0.98
C CYS A 70 -1.31 4.06 -0.35
N THR A 71 -1.85 4.84 -1.28
CA THR A 71 -2.05 4.42 -2.67
C THR A 71 -0.95 4.93 -3.61
N THR A 72 -0.44 6.14 -3.36
CA THR A 72 0.57 6.81 -4.21
C THR A 72 1.72 7.39 -3.38
N PHE A 73 2.82 7.73 -4.07
CA PHE A 73 3.94 8.45 -3.47
C PHE A 73 3.50 9.77 -2.82
N ARG A 74 2.66 10.55 -3.50
CA ARG A 74 2.15 11.82 -2.97
C ARG A 74 1.40 11.65 -1.65
N GLU A 75 0.58 10.61 -1.53
CA GLU A 75 -0.13 10.31 -0.29
C GLU A 75 0.83 9.86 0.83
N TYR A 76 1.81 9.03 0.49
CA TYR A 76 2.88 8.60 1.39
C TYR A 76 3.67 9.81 1.92
N PHE A 77 4.15 10.67 1.01
CA PHE A 77 4.98 11.83 1.33
C PHE A 77 4.25 12.84 2.24
N ARG A 78 2.95 13.04 2.00
CA ARG A 78 2.13 13.87 2.89
C ARG A 78 2.04 13.30 4.30
N ARG A 79 1.89 11.97 4.44
CA ARG A 79 1.74 11.26 5.72
C ARG A 79 3.06 11.01 6.45
N LEU A 80 4.20 11.16 5.80
CA LEU A 80 5.52 11.00 6.42
C LEU A 80 5.63 11.89 7.67
N PRO A 81 6.02 11.33 8.83
CA PRO A 81 6.09 12.07 10.11
C PRO A 81 7.36 12.91 10.23
N LEU A 82 7.74 13.61 9.15
CA LEU A 82 8.89 14.49 9.06
C LEU A 82 8.42 15.95 9.05
N CYS A 83 9.26 16.89 9.48
CA CYS A 83 8.94 18.31 9.35
C CYS A 83 9.03 18.75 7.88
N GLU A 84 8.31 19.81 7.52
CA GLU A 84 8.24 20.32 6.15
C GLU A 84 9.62 20.67 5.57
N LYS A 85 10.52 21.22 6.39
CA LYS A 85 11.90 21.51 5.96
C LYS A 85 12.64 20.24 5.53
N CYS A 86 12.59 19.18 6.35
CA CYS A 86 13.22 17.90 6.02
C CYS A 86 12.55 17.20 4.85
N LYS A 87 11.22 17.32 4.69
CA LYS A 87 10.50 16.79 3.52
C LYS A 87 10.99 17.44 2.23
N LYS A 88 10.95 18.77 2.16
CA LYS A 88 11.36 19.53 0.97
C LYS A 88 12.82 19.30 0.60
N SER A 89 13.73 19.32 1.58
CA SER A 89 15.16 19.14 1.32
C SER A 89 15.53 17.73 0.84
N ASN A 90 14.72 16.72 1.17
CA ASN A 90 14.99 15.31 0.86
C ASN A 90 13.97 14.71 -0.12
N GLU A 91 13.14 15.53 -0.78
CA GLU A 91 12.01 15.04 -1.58
C GLU A 91 12.46 14.05 -2.66
N LYS A 92 13.51 14.41 -3.42
CA LYS A 92 14.10 13.56 -4.46
C LYS A 92 14.64 12.24 -3.91
N SER A 93 15.41 12.31 -2.83
CA SER A 93 15.99 11.13 -2.16
C SER A 93 14.90 10.18 -1.65
N ILE A 94 13.84 10.74 -1.05
CA ILE A 94 12.68 9.98 -0.56
C ILE A 94 11.91 9.35 -1.72
N LYS A 95 11.72 10.09 -2.82
CA LYS A 95 11.06 9.61 -4.04
C LYS A 95 11.82 8.44 -4.65
N ASN A 96 13.13 8.57 -4.80
CA ASN A 96 13.99 7.50 -5.32
C ASN A 96 13.93 6.25 -4.44
N ALA A 97 14.07 6.40 -3.12
CA ALA A 97 14.03 5.27 -2.19
C ALA A 97 12.65 4.59 -2.15
N PHE A 98 11.58 5.35 -2.29
CA PHE A 98 10.22 4.83 -2.44
C PHE A 98 10.07 4.00 -3.72
N PHE A 99 10.43 4.57 -4.88
CA PHE A 99 10.25 3.91 -6.17
C PHE A 99 11.17 2.70 -6.35
N ARG A 100 12.38 2.71 -5.76
CA ARG A 100 13.30 1.57 -5.76
C ARG A 100 12.66 0.29 -5.19
N ASN A 101 11.80 0.44 -4.18
CA ASN A 101 11.15 -0.68 -3.50
C ASN A 101 9.62 -0.73 -3.74
N PHE A 102 9.09 0.06 -4.67
CA PHE A 102 7.65 0.20 -4.88
C PHE A 102 6.96 -1.13 -5.16
N ILE A 103 7.59 -1.98 -5.99
CA ILE A 103 7.09 -3.31 -6.36
C ILE A 103 6.89 -4.17 -5.13
N LEU A 104 7.92 -4.21 -4.27
CA LEU A 104 7.92 -4.96 -3.02
C LEU A 104 6.79 -4.50 -2.11
N TYR A 105 6.65 -3.19 -1.95
CA TYR A 105 5.56 -2.63 -1.15
C TYR A 105 4.19 -3.01 -1.74
N LYS A 106 4.02 -2.96 -3.07
CA LYS A 106 2.76 -3.30 -3.72
C LYS A 106 2.43 -4.80 -3.62
N MET A 107 3.43 -5.67 -3.74
CA MET A 107 3.24 -7.12 -3.69
C MET A 107 2.99 -7.66 -2.28
N TYR A 108 3.77 -7.18 -1.30
CA TYR A 108 3.82 -7.75 0.05
C TYR A 108 3.28 -6.84 1.15
N GLY A 109 3.25 -5.52 0.94
CA GLY A 109 2.80 -4.53 1.91
C GLY A 109 1.29 -4.53 2.12
N ARG A 110 0.66 -5.66 2.43
CA ARG A 110 -0.80 -5.73 2.62
C ARG A 110 -1.23 -4.88 3.82
N VAL A 111 -2.29 -4.10 3.64
CA VAL A 111 -2.92 -3.36 4.75
C VAL A 111 -3.48 -4.32 5.80
N PHE A 112 -4.17 -5.36 5.34
CA PHE A 112 -4.71 -6.45 6.14
C PHE A 112 -3.90 -7.72 5.87
N SER A 113 -3.30 -8.29 6.93
CA SER A 113 -2.68 -9.60 6.86
C SER A 113 -3.75 -10.68 6.72
N VAL A 114 -3.39 -11.84 6.17
CA VAL A 114 -4.30 -13.00 6.07
C VAL A 114 -4.85 -13.36 7.45
N LEU A 115 -3.99 -13.37 8.47
CA LEU A 115 -4.40 -13.58 9.86
C LEU A 115 -5.44 -12.56 10.32
N SER A 116 -5.25 -11.26 10.00
CA SER A 116 -6.24 -10.25 10.38
C SER A 116 -7.59 -10.45 9.69
N ILE A 117 -7.60 -10.91 8.43
CA ILE A 117 -8.84 -11.21 7.72
C ILE A 117 -9.56 -12.36 8.41
N ILE A 118 -8.85 -13.45 8.74
CA ILE A 118 -9.42 -14.60 9.46
C ILE A 118 -10.00 -14.15 10.80
N LEU A 119 -9.23 -13.42 11.61
CA LEU A 119 -9.68 -12.92 12.91
C LEU A 119 -10.93 -12.06 12.79
N TYR A 120 -10.97 -11.12 11.84
CA TYR A 120 -12.16 -10.28 11.64
C TYR A 120 -13.35 -11.11 11.18
N THR A 121 -13.17 -12.10 10.30
CA THR A 121 -14.26 -13.00 9.86
C THR A 121 -14.80 -13.86 11.00
N THR A 122 -13.93 -14.43 11.83
CA THR A 122 -14.36 -15.18 13.03
C THR A 122 -15.08 -14.27 14.02
N TRP A 123 -14.58 -13.05 14.22
CA TRP A 123 -15.23 -12.04 15.07
C TRP A 123 -16.62 -11.66 14.53
N PHE A 124 -16.76 -11.49 13.20
CA PHE A 124 -18.04 -11.24 12.54
C PHE A 124 -19.07 -12.35 12.80
N TYR A 125 -18.62 -13.60 12.83
CA TYR A 125 -19.49 -14.75 13.13
C TYR A 125 -19.96 -14.74 14.59
N LEU A 126 -19.11 -14.34 15.54
CA LEU A 126 -19.39 -14.43 16.98
C LEU A 126 -20.22 -13.27 17.56
N MET A 127 -20.01 -12.03 17.12
CA MET A 127 -20.62 -10.83 17.77
C MET A 127 -22.05 -10.51 17.33
N GLY A 128 -22.65 -11.31 16.46
CA GLY A 128 -24.02 -11.10 16.00
C GLY A 128 -24.21 -9.79 15.18
N ASN A 129 -25.46 -9.44 14.94
CA ASN A 129 -25.87 -8.41 13.96
C ASN A 129 -26.13 -7.01 14.58
N THR A 130 -25.35 -6.59 15.57
CA THR A 130 -25.59 -5.30 16.23
C THR A 130 -25.09 -4.13 15.38
N ILE A 131 -25.84 -3.02 15.35
CA ILE A 131 -25.50 -1.82 14.56
C ILE A 131 -24.18 -1.19 15.04
N LEU A 132 -23.97 -1.12 16.36
CA LEU A 132 -22.73 -0.60 16.96
C LEU A 132 -21.49 -1.34 16.45
N TYR A 133 -21.57 -2.66 16.32
CA TYR A 133 -20.48 -3.47 15.82
C TYR A 133 -20.21 -3.22 14.33
N LYS A 134 -21.26 -3.11 13.50
CA LYS A 134 -21.13 -2.74 12.08
C LYS A 134 -20.41 -1.40 11.92
N VAL A 135 -20.80 -0.41 12.72
CA VAL A 135 -20.17 0.92 12.74
C VAL A 135 -18.70 0.83 13.17
N ALA A 136 -18.40 0.11 14.26
CA ALA A 136 -17.02 -0.06 14.72
C ALA A 136 -16.13 -0.71 13.65
N MET A 137 -16.63 -1.75 12.98
CA MET A 137 -15.86 -2.48 11.97
C MET A 137 -15.57 -1.65 10.72
N VAL A 138 -16.55 -0.90 10.22
CA VAL A 138 -16.31 -0.01 9.06
C VAL A 138 -15.30 1.07 9.41
N ASN A 139 -15.36 1.63 10.61
CA ASN A 139 -14.38 2.61 11.07
C ASN A 139 -12.98 2.01 11.22
N ILE A 140 -12.83 0.78 11.72
CA ILE A 140 -11.55 0.08 11.79
C ILE A 140 -10.98 -0.16 10.39
N ILE A 141 -11.80 -0.61 9.44
CA ILE A 141 -11.39 -0.85 8.06
C ILE A 141 -10.95 0.47 7.40
N ALA A 142 -11.75 1.52 7.57
CA ALA A 142 -11.46 2.85 7.05
C ALA A 142 -10.15 3.41 7.64
N TYR A 143 -9.97 3.30 8.95
CA TYR A 143 -8.76 3.71 9.67
C TYR A 143 -7.52 2.99 9.13
N LYS A 144 -7.57 1.66 8.99
CA LYS A 144 -6.43 0.88 8.48
C LYS A 144 -6.05 1.25 7.04
N LYS A 145 -7.02 1.56 6.17
CA LYS A 145 -6.76 1.95 4.77
C LYS A 145 -6.30 3.39 4.63
N LYS A 146 -7.00 4.31 5.26
CA LYS A 146 -6.96 5.75 4.95
C LYS A 146 -6.44 6.61 6.09
N GLY A 147 -6.11 6.03 7.25
CA GLY A 147 -5.84 6.80 8.47
C GLY A 147 -7.11 7.43 9.04
N LEU A 148 -6.98 8.14 10.16
CA LEU A 148 -8.10 8.75 10.86
C LEU A 148 -8.55 10.03 10.13
N ARG A 149 -9.54 9.93 9.23
CA ARG A 149 -10.23 11.10 8.65
C ARG A 149 -11.64 11.16 9.22
N LEU A 150 -11.81 11.93 10.30
CA LEU A 150 -13.04 12.05 11.09
C LEU A 150 -14.29 12.20 10.22
N TYR A 151 -14.28 13.08 9.22
CA TYR A 151 -15.44 13.30 8.35
C TYR A 151 -15.84 12.07 7.51
N ARG A 152 -14.87 11.26 7.05
CA ARG A 152 -15.18 10.00 6.33
C ARG A 152 -15.70 8.95 7.28
N CYS A 153 -15.11 8.84 8.47
CA CYS A 153 -15.60 7.96 9.53
C CYS A 153 -17.05 8.29 9.90
N LEU A 154 -17.38 9.58 10.02
CA LEU A 154 -18.75 10.03 10.30
C LEU A 154 -19.73 9.67 9.16
N LEU A 155 -19.37 9.97 7.91
CA LEU A 155 -20.20 9.60 6.75
C LEU A 155 -20.41 8.09 6.62
N ASP A 156 -19.34 7.32 6.76
CA ASP A 156 -19.40 5.85 6.73
C ASP A 156 -20.27 5.32 7.88
N SER A 157 -20.19 5.92 9.07
CA SER A 157 -21.01 5.54 10.23
C SER A 157 -22.49 5.86 10.02
N ILE A 158 -22.82 7.02 9.44
CA ILE A 158 -24.21 7.40 9.11
C ILE A 158 -24.79 6.42 8.10
N LEU A 159 -24.07 6.15 7.01
CA LEU A 159 -24.50 5.21 5.97
C LEU A 159 -24.77 3.81 6.55
N VAL A 160 -23.85 3.31 7.38
CA VAL A 160 -23.98 1.99 8.02
C VAL A 160 -25.14 1.95 9.01
N THR A 161 -25.42 3.03 9.72
CA THR A 161 -26.56 3.12 10.65
C THR A 161 -27.87 3.08 9.89
N VAL A 162 -28.00 3.84 8.80
CA VAL A 162 -29.20 3.87 7.94
C VAL A 162 -29.46 2.51 7.29
N LEU A 163 -28.43 1.88 6.73
CA LEU A 163 -28.55 0.54 6.13
C LEU A 163 -28.73 -0.57 7.19
N GLY A 164 -28.20 -0.37 8.39
CA GLY A 164 -28.27 -1.31 9.51
C GLY A 164 -29.66 -1.45 10.11
N LEU A 165 -30.53 -0.44 9.97
CA LEU A 165 -31.95 -0.50 10.33
C LEU A 165 -32.75 -1.45 9.41
N TRP A 166 -32.22 -1.77 8.24
CA TRP A 166 -32.79 -2.79 7.36
C TRP A 166 -32.28 -4.16 7.80
N ASN A 167 -33.12 -4.94 8.50
CA ASN A 167 -32.74 -6.22 9.13
C ASN A 167 -32.17 -7.28 8.17
N TRP A 168 -32.40 -7.16 6.86
CA TRP A 168 -31.87 -8.05 5.83
C TRP A 168 -30.44 -7.72 5.36
N SER A 169 -29.81 -6.69 5.93
CA SER A 169 -28.53 -6.14 5.47
C SER A 169 -27.25 -6.87 5.92
N SER A 170 -27.34 -7.88 6.77
CA SER A 170 -26.18 -8.44 7.49
C SER A 170 -25.21 -9.19 6.59
N ILE A 171 -25.71 -10.12 5.76
CA ILE A 171 -24.89 -10.89 4.83
C ILE A 171 -24.25 -9.96 3.78
N PRO A 172 -25.00 -9.07 3.11
CA PRO A 172 -24.41 -8.07 2.22
C PRO A 172 -23.33 -7.21 2.88
N PHE A 173 -23.55 -6.80 4.14
CA PHE A 173 -22.58 -6.02 4.89
C PHE A 173 -21.29 -6.79 5.19
N TYR A 174 -21.39 -8.07 5.58
CA TYR A 174 -20.21 -8.91 5.79
C TYR A 174 -19.44 -9.16 4.50
N MET A 175 -20.15 -9.47 3.41
CA MET A 175 -19.53 -9.60 2.10
C MET A 175 -18.84 -8.31 1.66
N TYR A 176 -19.45 -7.14 1.93
CA TYR A 176 -18.83 -5.85 1.70
C TYR A 176 -17.55 -5.67 2.52
N CYS A 177 -17.57 -5.94 3.83
CA CYS A 177 -16.40 -5.80 4.69
C CYS A 177 -15.26 -6.74 4.27
N LEU A 178 -15.58 -7.99 3.96
CA LEU A 178 -14.62 -9.00 3.51
C LEU A 178 -14.01 -8.60 2.15
N ALA A 179 -14.85 -8.26 1.17
CA ALA A 179 -14.40 -7.75 -0.12
C ALA A 179 -13.53 -6.49 0.06
N SER A 180 -13.94 -5.57 0.93
CA SER A 180 -13.19 -4.36 1.26
C SER A 180 -11.80 -4.68 1.80
N MET A 181 -11.65 -5.66 2.69
CA MET A 181 -10.35 -6.10 3.19
C MET A 181 -9.51 -6.81 2.13
N ILE A 182 -10.09 -7.73 1.35
CA ILE A 182 -9.37 -8.51 0.32
C ILE A 182 -8.90 -7.60 -0.83
N TYR A 183 -9.80 -6.80 -1.40
CA TYR A 183 -9.50 -5.89 -2.51
C TYR A 183 -8.64 -4.69 -2.09
N SER A 184 -8.46 -4.46 -0.78
CA SER A 184 -7.57 -3.39 -0.31
C SER A 184 -6.16 -3.50 -0.87
N LYS A 185 -5.64 -4.73 -1.06
CA LYS A 185 -4.30 -5.00 -1.60
C LYS A 185 -4.07 -4.38 -2.98
N ARG A 186 -5.13 -4.28 -3.80
CA ARG A 186 -5.06 -3.71 -5.16
C ARG A 186 -4.69 -2.23 -5.13
N TRP A 187 -5.22 -1.51 -4.14
CA TRP A 187 -5.15 -0.05 -4.10
C TRP A 187 -4.17 0.45 -3.03
N TYR A 188 -4.27 -0.08 -1.82
CA TYR A 188 -3.51 0.36 -0.66
C TYR A 188 -2.40 -0.63 -0.31
N TYR A 189 -1.24 -0.09 0.02
CA TYR A 189 -0.12 -0.86 0.51
C TYR A 189 0.60 -0.11 1.63
N LYS A 190 1.30 -0.87 2.47
CA LYS A 190 2.12 -0.39 3.58
C LYS A 190 3.54 -0.14 3.11
N VAL A 191 4.03 1.05 3.40
CA VAL A 191 5.40 1.49 3.13
C VAL A 191 6.05 1.83 4.47
N PRO A 192 7.27 1.34 4.76
CA PRO A 192 7.96 1.69 6.00
C PRO A 192 8.29 3.18 6.03
N VAL A 193 8.28 3.77 7.23
CA VAL A 193 8.76 5.15 7.43
C VAL A 193 10.27 5.22 7.16
N ASN A 194 11.01 4.20 7.60
CA ASN A 194 12.44 4.05 7.30
C ASN A 194 12.62 3.42 5.91
N LEU A 195 13.00 4.23 4.93
CA LEU A 195 13.26 3.79 3.55
C LEU A 195 14.70 3.34 3.32
N ASP A 196 15.62 3.63 4.24
CA ASP A 196 17.03 3.23 4.15
C ASP A 196 17.22 1.77 4.57
N SER A 197 16.25 1.19 5.29
CA SER A 197 16.28 -0.20 5.69
C SER A 197 15.68 -1.11 4.61
N PRO A 198 16.23 -2.33 4.45
CA PRO A 198 15.63 -3.34 3.59
C PRO A 198 14.14 -3.57 3.95
N PRO A 199 13.21 -3.60 2.97
CA PRO A 199 11.84 -4.01 3.23
C PRO A 199 11.77 -5.33 4.01
N GLN A 200 10.86 -5.41 4.98
CA GLN A 200 10.51 -6.66 5.65
C GLN A 200 10.08 -7.67 4.57
N ASN A 201 10.65 -8.89 4.60
CA ASN A 201 10.48 -9.98 3.63
C ASN A 201 11.36 -9.94 2.35
N ILE A 202 12.53 -9.28 2.36
CA ILE A 202 13.50 -9.41 1.26
C ILE A 202 13.91 -10.85 0.94
N LEU A 203 13.98 -11.74 1.94
CA LEU A 203 14.29 -13.16 1.71
C LEU A 203 13.24 -13.85 0.81
N GLU A 204 11.96 -13.58 1.05
CA GLU A 204 10.84 -14.11 0.27
C GLU A 204 10.86 -13.60 -1.19
N TYR A 205 11.34 -12.36 -1.38
CA TYR A 205 11.54 -11.76 -2.70
C TYR A 205 12.78 -12.28 -3.43
N LEU A 206 13.90 -12.45 -2.72
CA LEU A 206 15.12 -13.03 -3.26
C LEU A 206 14.93 -14.49 -3.64
N GLU A 207 14.14 -15.25 -2.88
CA GLU A 207 13.72 -16.60 -3.24
C GLU A 207 12.89 -16.61 -4.53
N GLN A 208 11.91 -15.72 -4.67
CA GLN A 208 11.10 -15.63 -5.90
C GLN A 208 11.88 -15.15 -7.13
N LEU A 209 12.86 -14.25 -6.97
CA LEU A 209 13.79 -13.85 -8.03
C LEU A 209 14.78 -14.97 -8.43
N ASN A 210 15.03 -15.93 -7.53
CA ASN A 210 15.90 -17.09 -7.79
C ASN A 210 15.15 -18.29 -8.40
N ILE A 211 13.81 -18.26 -8.51
CA ILE A 211 13.03 -19.25 -9.27
C ILE A 211 13.29 -19.02 -10.77
N GLY A 212 14.41 -19.57 -11.25
CA GLY A 212 14.89 -19.40 -12.62
C GLY A 212 16.40 -19.61 -12.77
N LYS A 213 17.17 -19.48 -11.68
CA LYS A 213 18.57 -19.93 -11.68
C LYS A 213 18.59 -21.43 -11.46
N ARG A 214 18.73 -22.17 -12.56
CA ARG A 214 19.15 -23.58 -12.55
C ARG A 214 20.20 -23.74 -11.44
N LYS A 215 19.96 -24.68 -10.53
CA LYS A 215 21.02 -25.22 -9.68
C LYS A 215 22.14 -25.65 -10.62
N CYS A 216 23.19 -24.85 -10.75
CA CYS A 216 24.48 -25.39 -11.17
C CYS A 216 24.85 -26.36 -10.07
N ARG A 217 24.58 -27.66 -10.30
CA ARG A 217 25.19 -28.75 -9.55
C ARG A 217 26.70 -28.48 -9.63
N LYS A 218 27.29 -28.18 -8.48
CA LYS A 218 28.73 -28.36 -8.33
C LYS A 218 28.98 -29.87 -8.43
N THR A 219 29.88 -30.20 -9.34
CA THR A 219 30.60 -31.46 -9.52
C THR A 219 30.92 -32.15 -8.20
#